data_AF-X1A725-F1
#
_entry.id   AF-X1A725-F1
#
_cell.length_a   1.000
_cell.length_b   1.000
_cell.length_c   1.000
_cell.angle_alpha   90.00
_cell.angle_beta   90.00
_cell.angle_gamma   90.00
#
_symmetry.space_group_name_H-M   'P 1'
#
loop_
_entity.id
_entity.type
_entity.pdbx_description
1 polymer ?
#
loop_
_entity_poly.entity_id
_entity_poly.type
_entity_poly.pdbx_seq_one_letter_code
_entity_poly.pdbx_strand_id
1 'polypeptide(L)' 'EDNEYILFIKTTEEKSALLIQKIKELHSYDEPECIGFKIERGSQSYLKWIEDVVGK' A
#
# COMPACT_ATOMS: atom_id res chain seq x y z
N GLU A 1 4.33 -24.45 -9.97
CA GLU A 1 4.28 -23.48 -8.86
C GLU A 1 5.25 -22.39 -9.21
N ASP A 2 4.78 -21.15 -9.18
CA ASP A 2 5.62 -19.98 -9.41
C ASP A 2 6.08 -19.44 -8.05
N ASN A 3 7.33 -18.94 -8.00
CA ASN A 3 7.86 -18.32 -6.79
C ASN A 3 7.44 -16.86 -6.77
N GLU A 4 6.52 -16.51 -5.87
CA GLU A 4 6.02 -15.15 -5.72
C GLU A 4 6.36 -14.58 -4.34
N TYR A 5 6.31 -13.25 -4.23
CA TYR A 5 6.57 -12.52 -3.00
C TYR A 5 5.35 -11.70 -2.60
N ILE A 6 4.93 -11.82 -1.33
CA ILE A 6 3.87 -10.97 -0.77
C ILE A 6 4.49 -9.67 -0.26
N LEU A 7 3.94 -8.53 -0.70
CA LEU A 7 4.33 -7.21 -0.23
C LEU A 7 3.25 -6.62 0.68
N PHE A 8 3.65 -6.26 1.90
CA PHE A 8 2.81 -5.45 2.81
C PHE A 8 3.21 -3.98 2.71
N ILE A 9 2.47 -3.23 1.93
CA ILE A 9 2.69 -1.79 1.72
C ILE A 9 1.78 -0.99 2.67
N LYS A 10 2.31 0.08 3.26
CA LYS A 10 1.57 0.98 4.16
C LYS A 10 1.49 2.34 3.48
N THR A 11 0.29 2.89 3.43
CA THR A 11 0.00 4.19 2.85
C THR A 11 -1.22 4.80 3.56
N THR A 12 -1.58 6.02 3.21
CA THR A 12 -2.83 6.63 3.68
C THR A 12 -3.99 6.29 2.74
N GLU A 13 -5.21 6.47 3.23
CA GLU A 13 -6.43 6.22 2.44
C GLU A 13 -6.46 7.11 1.19
N GLU A 14 -6.04 8.38 1.29
CA GLU A 14 -6.05 9.31 0.16
C GLU A 14 -5.11 8.90 -0.97
N LYS A 15 -3.98 8.24 -0.66
CA LYS A 15 -2.97 7.82 -1.66
C LYS A 15 -3.13 6.39 -2.13
N SER A 16 -4.12 5.65 -1.61
CA SER A 16 -4.36 4.26 -1.97
C SER A 16 -4.63 4.07 -3.47
N ALA A 17 -5.49 4.90 -4.06
CA ALA A 17 -5.81 4.83 -5.48
C ALA A 17 -4.59 5.10 -6.38
N LEU A 18 -3.80 6.13 -6.04
CA LEU A 18 -2.57 6.47 -6.76
C LEU A 18 -1.53 5.35 -6.64
N LEU A 19 -1.40 4.74 -5.47
CA LEU A 19 -0.51 3.60 -5.25
C LEU A 19 -0.90 2.40 -6.12
N ILE A 20 -2.19 2.03 -6.16
CA ILE A 20 -2.68 0.91 -6.97
C ILE A 20 -2.42 1.17 -8.46
N GLN A 21 -2.71 2.39 -8.94
CA GLN A 21 -2.38 2.78 -10.31
C GLN A 21 -0.88 2.64 -10.57
N LYS A 22 -0.04 3.09 -9.64
CA LYS A 22 1.41 3.05 -9.83
C LYS A 22 1.96 1.64 -9.84
N ILE A 23 1.41 0.74 -9.01
CA ILE A 23 1.75 -0.68 -9.05
C ILE A 23 1.38 -1.25 -10.42
N LYS A 24 0.17 -0.98 -10.93
CA LYS A 24 -0.26 -1.46 -12.24
C LYS A 24 0.63 -0.98 -13.40
N GLU A 25 1.14 0.25 -13.32
CA GLU A 25 2.07 0.79 -14.32
C GLU A 25 3.46 0.11 -14.31
N LEU A 26 3.90 -0.39 -13.15
CA LEU A 26 5.27 -0.89 -12.94
C LEU A 26 5.36 -2.41 -12.87
N HIS A 27 4.28 -3.09 -12.50
CA HIS A 27 4.28 -4.52 -12.26
C HIS A 27 4.40 -5.29 -13.59
N SER A 28 5.04 -6.46 -13.53
CA SER A 28 5.24 -7.33 -14.70
C SER A 28 3.98 -8.06 -15.17
N TYR A 29 2.88 -7.97 -14.41
CA TYR A 29 1.63 -8.67 -14.71
C TYR A 29 0.63 -7.66 -15.26
N ASP A 30 -0.20 -8.09 -16.22
CA ASP A 30 -1.22 -7.24 -16.82
C ASP A 30 -2.26 -6.75 -15.78
N GLU A 31 -2.58 -7.62 -14.79
CA GLU A 31 -3.44 -7.28 -13.65
C GLU A 31 -2.82 -7.82 -12.34
N PRO A 32 -2.03 -7.00 -11.61
CA PRO A 32 -1.44 -7.41 -10.34
C PRO A 32 -2.49 -7.41 -9.21
N GLU A 33 -2.37 -8.35 -8.26
CA GLU A 33 -3.21 -8.36 -7.06
C GLU A 33 -2.88 -7.18 -6.13
N CYS A 34 -3.86 -6.30 -5.91
CA CYS A 34 -3.74 -5.15 -5.01
C CYS A 34 -5.00 -5.03 -4.13
N ILE A 35 -4.92 -5.51 -2.89
CA ILE A 35 -6.04 -5.47 -1.93
C ILE A 35 -5.64 -4.68 -0.68
N GLY A 36 -6.48 -3.74 -0.26
CA GLY A 36 -6.25 -2.89 0.90
C GLY A 36 -7.12 -3.29 2.11
N PHE A 37 -6.55 -3.19 3.31
CA PHE A 37 -7.24 -3.37 4.58
C PHE A 37 -7.10 -2.10 5.42
N LYS A 38 -8.20 -1.65 6.03
CA LYS A 38 -8.16 -0.50 6.94
C LYS A 38 -7.54 -0.91 8.27
N ILE A 39 -6.60 -0.09 8.76
CA ILE A 39 -6.00 -0.26 10.08
C ILE A 39 -6.87 0.49 11.10
N GLU A 40 -7.65 -0.24 11.89
CA GLU A 40 -8.55 0.33 12.89
C GLU A 40 -7.83 0.79 14.17
N ARG A 41 -6.71 0.14 14.53
CA ARG A 41 -5.94 0.42 15.74
C ARG A 41 -4.45 0.13 15.52
N GLY A 42 -3.60 0.86 16.23
CA GLY A 42 -2.15 0.68 16.19
C GLY A 42 -1.43 1.61 17.14
N SER A 43 -0.09 1.58 17.12
CA SER A 43 0.70 2.56 17.86
C SER A 43 0.51 3.97 17.28
N GLN A 44 -0.01 4.90 18.09
CA GLN A 44 -0.34 6.25 17.63
C GLN A 44 0.86 6.99 17.05
N SER A 45 2.05 6.82 17.65
CA SER A 45 3.27 7.45 17.15
C SER A 45 3.71 6.88 15.80
N TYR A 46 3.49 5.59 15.57
CA TYR A 46 3.83 4.94 14.30
C TYR A 46 2.86 5.31 13.18
N LEU A 47 1.55 5.32 13.48
CA LEU A 47 0.54 5.73 12.49
C LEU A 47 0.72 7.20 12.10
N LYS A 48 1.01 8.06 13.08
CA LYS A 48 1.37 9.46 12.80
C LYS A 48 2.63 9.58 11.95
N TRP A 49 3.66 8.79 12.24
CA TRP A 49 4.87 8.79 11.41
C TRP A 49 4.59 8.39 9.96
N ILE A 50 3.72 7.39 9.71
CA ILE A 50 3.29 7.02 8.35
C ILE A 50 2.62 8.22 7.68
N GLU A 51 1.66 8.87 8.34
CA GLU A 51 0.98 10.05 7.82
C GLU A 51 1.97 11.18 7.48
N ASP A 52 2.95 11.43 8.36
CA ASP A 52 3.95 12.49 8.20
C ASP A 52 4.89 12.22 7.00
N VAL A 53 5.32 10.97 6.77
CA VAL A 53 6.25 10.63 5.66
C VAL A 53 5.57 10.40 4.33
N VAL A 54 4.33 9.94 4.34
CA VAL A 54 3.53 9.77 3.11
C VAL A 54 2.97 11.13 2.67
N GLY A 55 2.74 12.05 3.61
CA GLY A 55 2.16 13.36 3.37
C GLY A 55 0.66 13.29 3.09
N LYS A 56 -0.05 14.42 3.30
CA LYS A 56 -1.41 14.58 2.75
C LYS A 56 -1.39 14.60 1.22
#